data_AF-Q8GRE2-F1
#
_entry.id   AF-Q8GRE2-F1
#
_cell.length_a   1.000
_cell.length_b   1.000
_cell.length_c   1.000
_cell.angle_alpha   90.00
_cell.angle_beta   90.00
_cell.angle_gamma   90.00
#
_symmetry.space_group_name_H-M   'P 1'
#
loop_
_entity.id
_entity.type
_entity.pdbx_description
1 polymer ?
#
loop_
_entity_poly.entity_id
_entity_poly.type
_entity_poly.pdbx_seq_one_letter_code
_entity_poly.pdbx_strand_id
1 'polypeptide(L)'
;MNIKINDRVLVNKEEQQDVRNYYNSLKDKLKENFKREIYYKVESMKILKEIKDNEYYKLDNYKSFEGFIKDYKVAKTQAYAYLRLANALHDGIIEENYIIENGIHNALDLIGHEGSKTVRKSKQNKIKPLRFQLKKQASYDFYKKNSKFTGYLLDMLFENEKEIIEKFLKKFKE
;
A
#
# COMPACT_ATOMS: atom_id res chain seq x y z
N MET A 1 22.01 9.33 30.53
CA MET A 1 23.32 9.31 29.83
C MET A 1 23.54 10.68 29.23
N ASN A 2 24.59 11.39 29.65
CA ASN A 2 24.95 12.68 29.07
C ASN A 2 25.98 12.47 27.95
N ILE A 3 25.59 12.76 26.72
CA ILE A 3 26.50 12.72 25.56
C ILE A 3 27.16 14.10 25.45
N LYS A 4 28.44 14.19 25.84
CA LYS A 4 29.28 15.35 25.51
C LYS A 4 29.80 15.19 24.08
N ILE A 5 29.40 16.11 23.19
CA ILE A 5 29.98 16.25 21.86
C ILE A 5 31.17 17.20 22.02
N ASN A 6 32.40 16.68 21.88
CA ASN A 6 33.61 17.47 22.06
C ASN A 6 34.14 17.99 20.71
N ASP A 7 34.48 19.27 20.68
CA ASP A 7 35.01 20.00 19.54
C ASP A 7 36.42 19.55 19.14
N ARG A 8 36.61 19.48 17.81
CA ARG A 8 37.87 19.55 17.02
C ARG A 8 39.10 18.87 17.61
N VAL A 9 39.32 17.65 17.12
CA VAL A 9 40.44 16.77 17.43
C VAL A 9 41.64 17.05 16.50
N LEU A 10 42.69 17.68 17.04
CA LEU A 10 44.09 17.48 16.61
C LEU A 10 44.66 16.36 17.49
N VAL A 11 44.59 15.11 17.01
CA VAL A 11 44.95 13.92 17.77
C VAL A 11 46.00 13.09 17.02
N ASN A 12 46.94 12.49 17.76
CA ASN A 12 48.03 11.64 17.25
C ASN A 12 47.51 10.40 16.49
N LYS A 13 48.34 9.84 15.59
CA LYS A 13 47.95 8.73 14.69
C LYS A 13 47.40 7.48 15.40
N GLU A 14 47.89 7.16 16.60
CA GLU A 14 47.43 6.01 17.39
C GLU A 14 46.02 6.24 17.95
N GLU A 15 45.78 7.39 18.57
CA GLU A 15 44.45 7.78 19.05
C GLU A 15 43.44 7.96 17.88
N GLN A 16 43.89 8.37 16.68
CA GLN A 16 43.04 8.36 15.48
C GLN A 16 42.64 6.94 15.05
N GLN A 17 43.53 5.97 15.20
CA GLN A 17 43.24 4.57 14.91
C GLN A 17 42.26 3.98 15.93
N ASP A 18 42.39 4.33 17.21
CA ASP A 18 41.45 3.92 18.27
C ASP A 18 40.06 4.52 18.09
N VAL A 19 39.96 5.80 17.74
CA VAL A 19 38.69 6.44 17.40
C VAL A 19 38.04 5.76 16.18
N ARG A 20 38.83 5.40 15.17
CA ARG A 20 38.33 4.70 13.97
C ARG A 20 37.86 3.28 14.29
N ASN A 21 38.59 2.55 15.13
CA ASN A 21 38.20 1.21 15.60
C ASN A 21 36.90 1.28 16.40
N TYR A 22 36.78 2.25 17.32
CA TYR A 22 35.57 2.47 18.09
C TYR A 22 34.38 2.83 17.18
N TYR A 23 34.57 3.73 16.22
CA TYR A 23 33.55 4.07 15.22
C TYR A 23 33.07 2.85 14.42
N ASN A 24 33.98 1.98 13.98
CA ASN A 24 33.61 0.74 13.29
C ASN A 24 32.80 -0.18 14.21
N SER A 25 33.19 -0.33 15.48
CA SER A 25 32.42 -1.12 16.45
C SER A 25 31.00 -0.58 16.66
N LEU A 26 30.82 0.75 16.62
CA LEU A 26 29.49 1.36 16.70
C LEU A 26 28.66 1.07 15.44
N LYS A 27 29.27 1.12 14.25
CA LYS A 27 28.60 0.75 13.00
C LYS A 27 28.12 -0.70 13.01
N ASP A 28 28.94 -1.61 13.51
CA ASP A 28 28.59 -3.03 13.55
C ASP A 28 27.48 -3.29 14.56
N LYS A 29 27.56 -2.70 15.77
CA LYS A 29 26.45 -2.71 16.74
C LYS A 29 25.15 -2.14 16.16
N LEU A 30 25.24 -1.07 15.39
CA LEU A 30 24.08 -0.45 14.75
C LEU A 30 23.44 -1.41 13.73
N LYS A 31 24.25 -2.07 12.90
CA LYS A 31 23.77 -3.10 11.96
C LYS A 31 23.09 -4.27 12.67
N GLU A 32 23.71 -4.78 13.74
CA GLU A 32 23.14 -5.88 14.53
C GLU A 32 21.81 -5.51 15.17
N ASN A 33 21.71 -4.29 15.71
CA ASN A 33 20.47 -3.79 16.29
C ASN A 33 19.34 -3.73 15.25
N PHE A 34 19.62 -3.24 14.04
CA PHE A 34 18.61 -3.21 12.97
C PHE A 34 18.23 -4.61 12.49
N LYS A 35 19.18 -5.54 12.34
CA LYS A 35 18.88 -6.94 12.02
C LYS A 35 17.98 -7.57 13.07
N ARG A 36 18.28 -7.34 14.36
CA ARG A 36 17.47 -7.84 15.48
C ARG A 36 16.08 -7.23 15.51
N GLU A 37 15.96 -5.93 15.24
CA GLU A 37 14.67 -5.26 15.11
C GLU A 37 13.82 -5.89 13.99
N ILE A 38 14.42 -6.15 12.83
CA ILE A 38 13.73 -6.78 11.71
C ILE A 38 13.34 -8.22 12.06
N TYR A 39 14.23 -8.99 12.69
CA TYR A 39 13.93 -10.34 13.17
C TYR A 39 12.67 -10.38 14.06
N TYR A 40 12.60 -9.53 15.09
CA TYR A 40 11.41 -9.45 15.95
C TYR A 40 10.16 -9.01 15.21
N LYS A 41 10.30 -8.15 14.20
CA LYS A 41 9.17 -7.79 13.32
C LYS A 41 8.71 -9.00 12.51
N VAL A 42 9.62 -9.83 11.98
CA VAL A 42 9.28 -11.07 11.26
C VAL A 42 8.52 -12.04 12.16
N GLU A 43 8.97 -12.26 13.39
CA GLU A 43 8.23 -13.06 14.39
C GLU A 43 6.82 -12.50 14.62
N SER A 44 6.71 -11.18 14.80
CA SER A 44 5.42 -10.51 14.95
C SER A 44 4.50 -10.73 13.73
N MET A 45 5.04 -10.79 12.51
CA MET A 45 4.23 -11.08 11.31
C MET A 45 3.65 -12.49 11.34
N LYS A 46 4.45 -13.48 11.76
CA LYS A 46 4.02 -14.88 11.89
C LYS A 46 2.89 -15.00 12.90
N ILE A 47 3.06 -14.39 14.08
CA ILE A 47 2.03 -14.35 15.13
C ILE A 47 0.74 -13.68 14.62
N LEU A 48 0.85 -12.51 13.98
CA LEU A 48 -0.31 -11.81 13.43
C LEU A 48 -1.05 -12.62 12.36
N LYS A 49 -0.31 -13.35 11.52
CA LYS A 49 -0.89 -14.26 10.52
C LYS A 49 -1.66 -15.39 11.19
N GLU A 50 -1.06 -16.05 12.18
CA GLU A 50 -1.69 -17.15 12.91
C GLU A 50 -2.96 -16.71 13.64
N ILE A 51 -2.92 -15.56 14.33
CA ILE A 51 -4.11 -14.99 15.00
C ILE A 51 -5.21 -14.67 14.00
N LYS A 52 -4.85 -14.11 12.84
CA LYS A 52 -5.83 -13.75 11.81
C LYS A 52 -6.46 -14.98 11.17
N ASP A 53 -5.65 -15.94 10.76
CA ASP A 53 -6.10 -17.08 9.96
C ASP A 53 -6.96 -18.05 10.80
N ASN A 54 -6.66 -18.19 12.10
CA ASN A 54 -7.48 -18.96 13.03
C ASN A 54 -8.57 -18.14 13.73
N GLU A 55 -8.67 -16.85 13.40
CA GLU A 55 -9.60 -15.91 14.03
C GLU A 55 -9.51 -15.82 15.57
N TYR A 56 -8.33 -16.06 16.15
CA TYR A 56 -8.11 -16.05 17.60
C TYR A 56 -8.42 -14.72 18.28
N TYR A 57 -8.42 -13.62 17.53
CA TYR A 57 -8.90 -12.33 18.03
C TYR A 57 -10.35 -12.38 18.56
N LYS A 58 -11.16 -13.37 18.14
CA LYS A 58 -12.52 -13.56 18.67
C LYS A 58 -12.53 -14.08 20.10
N LEU A 59 -11.46 -14.72 20.58
CA LEU A 59 -11.34 -15.19 21.97
C LEU A 59 -11.36 -14.01 22.96
N ASP A 60 -10.83 -12.86 22.53
CA ASP A 60 -10.88 -11.60 23.29
C ASP A 60 -12.11 -10.74 22.93
N ASN A 61 -13.13 -11.34 22.30
CA ASN A 61 -14.37 -10.69 21.87
C ASN A 61 -14.21 -9.56 20.82
N TYR A 62 -13.10 -9.49 20.09
CA TYR A 62 -12.99 -8.55 18.97
C TYR A 62 -13.89 -8.98 17.81
N LYS A 63 -14.69 -8.03 17.29
CA LYS A 63 -15.54 -8.26 16.12
C LYS A 63 -14.77 -8.42 14.81
N SER A 64 -13.52 -7.94 14.77
CA SER A 64 -12.66 -8.02 13.59
C SER A 64 -11.19 -7.98 13.98
N PHE A 65 -10.34 -8.55 13.12
CA PHE A 65 -8.88 -8.46 13.26
C PHE A 65 -8.38 -7.01 13.33
N GLU A 66 -9.03 -6.10 12.59
CA GLU A 66 -8.71 -4.66 12.65
C GLU A 66 -9.00 -4.07 14.04
N GLY A 67 -10.06 -4.54 14.72
CA GLY A 67 -10.34 -4.16 16.10
C GLY A 67 -9.22 -4.59 17.03
N PHE A 68 -8.77 -5.85 16.89
CA PHE A 68 -7.69 -6.42 17.70
C PHE A 68 -6.37 -5.67 17.56
N ILE A 69 -5.88 -5.43 16.34
CA ILE A 69 -4.56 -4.82 16.13
C ILE A 69 -4.44 -3.37 16.64
N LYS A 70 -5.56 -2.67 16.85
CA LYS A 70 -5.56 -1.30 17.38
C LYS A 70 -4.95 -1.22 18.77
N ASP A 71 -5.15 -2.26 19.58
CA ASP A 71 -4.69 -2.26 20.98
C ASP A 71 -3.18 -2.55 21.08
N TYR A 72 -2.58 -3.09 20.02
CA TYR A 72 -1.15 -3.41 19.94
C TYR A 72 -0.31 -2.33 19.25
N LYS A 73 -0.86 -1.13 19.05
CA LYS A 73 -0.19 0.01 18.38
C LYS A 73 0.34 -0.32 16.98
N VAL A 74 -0.26 -1.29 16.30
CA VAL A 74 0.09 -1.63 14.91
C VAL A 74 -0.86 -0.88 13.98
N ALA A 75 -0.31 -0.03 13.12
CA ALA A 75 -1.11 0.64 12.11
C ALA A 75 -1.75 -0.38 11.15
N LYS A 76 -3.00 -0.15 10.74
CA LYS A 76 -3.71 -1.03 9.81
C LYS A 76 -2.88 -1.37 8.57
N THR A 77 -2.32 -0.36 7.92
CA THR A 77 -1.49 -0.52 6.71
C THR A 77 -0.28 -1.42 6.96
N GLN A 78 0.37 -1.26 8.11
CA GLN A 78 1.51 -2.09 8.51
C GLN A 78 1.09 -3.54 8.81
N ALA A 79 -0.01 -3.75 9.53
CA ALA A 79 -0.53 -5.09 9.81
C ALA A 79 -0.83 -5.85 8.51
N TYR A 80 -1.52 -5.23 7.56
CA TYR A 80 -1.80 -5.86 6.26
C TYR A 80 -0.54 -6.06 5.41
N ALA A 81 0.48 -5.20 5.52
CA ALA A 81 1.77 -5.44 4.89
C ALA A 81 2.48 -6.67 5.48
N TYR A 82 2.44 -6.82 6.81
CA TYR A 82 3.00 -8.00 7.50
C TYR A 82 2.29 -9.28 7.10
N LEU A 83 0.96 -9.26 7.00
CA LEU A 83 0.20 -10.41 6.51
C LEU A 83 0.58 -10.81 5.09
N ARG A 84 0.85 -9.84 4.19
CA ARG A 84 1.31 -10.13 2.83
C ARG A 84 2.69 -10.80 2.83
N LEU A 85 3.63 -10.29 3.61
CA LEU A 85 4.95 -10.92 3.75
C LEU A 85 4.87 -12.30 4.38
N ALA A 86 4.05 -12.47 5.41
CA ALA A 86 3.87 -13.76 6.06
C ALA A 86 3.25 -14.81 5.13
N ASN A 87 2.35 -14.41 4.23
CA ASN A 87 1.87 -15.29 3.16
C ASN A 87 2.99 -15.65 2.18
N ALA A 88 3.75 -14.66 1.70
CA ALA A 88 4.86 -14.92 0.78
C ALA A 88 5.94 -15.82 1.37
N LEU A 89 6.22 -15.70 2.68
CA LEU A 89 7.08 -16.62 3.43
C LEU A 89 6.51 -18.04 3.45
N HIS A 90 5.23 -18.17 3.76
CA HIS A 90 4.54 -19.47 3.80
C HIS A 90 4.51 -20.15 2.42
N ASP A 91 4.31 -19.37 1.37
CA ASP A 91 4.26 -19.83 -0.02
C ASP A 91 5.66 -20.08 -0.62
N GLY A 92 6.73 -19.82 0.14
CA GLY A 92 8.12 -19.99 -0.29
C GLY A 92 8.58 -19.00 -1.36
N ILE A 93 7.86 -17.89 -1.56
CA ILE A 93 8.19 -16.83 -2.53
C ILE A 93 9.41 -16.02 -2.06
N ILE A 94 9.54 -15.85 -0.75
CA ILE A 94 10.63 -15.12 -0.13
C ILE A 94 11.15 -15.89 1.08
N GLU A 95 12.44 -15.79 1.34
CA GLU A 95 13.06 -16.39 2.52
C GLU A 95 13.12 -15.41 3.70
N GLU A 96 13.03 -15.92 4.92
CA GLU A 96 13.14 -15.13 6.15
C GLU A 96 14.48 -14.40 6.26
N ASN A 97 15.58 -15.08 5.91
CA ASN A 97 16.92 -14.50 5.91
C ASN A 97 17.00 -13.27 5.01
N TYR A 98 16.36 -13.31 3.83
CA TYR A 98 16.30 -12.17 2.93
C TYR A 98 15.63 -10.97 3.58
N ILE A 99 14.52 -11.17 4.30
CA ILE A 99 13.82 -10.08 5.00
C ILE A 99 14.71 -9.50 6.10
N ILE A 100 15.38 -10.35 6.89
CA ILE A 100 16.27 -9.91 7.99
C ILE A 100 17.44 -9.08 7.45
N GLU A 101 18.02 -9.47 6.33
CA GLU A 101 19.18 -8.79 5.75
C GLU A 101 18.81 -7.51 4.98
N ASN A 102 17.71 -7.54 4.23
CA ASN A 102 17.33 -6.46 3.32
C ASN A 102 16.22 -5.56 3.87
N GLY A 103 15.56 -5.96 4.95
CA GLY A 103 14.48 -5.23 5.58
C GLY A 103 13.12 -5.41 4.90
N ILE A 104 12.09 -4.97 5.63
CA ILE A 104 10.68 -5.18 5.31
C ILE A 104 10.26 -4.45 4.03
N HIS A 105 10.76 -3.24 3.80
CA HIS A 105 10.37 -2.44 2.64
C HIS A 105 10.85 -3.11 1.34
N ASN A 106 12.13 -3.47 1.27
CA ASN A 106 12.72 -4.15 0.12
C ASN A 106 12.07 -5.52 -0.12
N ALA A 107 11.72 -6.24 0.96
CA ALA A 107 10.96 -7.48 0.87
C ALA A 107 9.55 -7.26 0.28
N LEU A 108 8.85 -6.20 0.70
CA LEU A 108 7.53 -5.84 0.16
C LEU A 108 7.59 -5.45 -1.32
N ASP A 109 8.65 -4.75 -1.72
CA ASP A 109 8.85 -4.34 -3.11
C ASP A 109 9.14 -5.56 -3.99
N LEU A 110 9.98 -6.50 -3.53
CA LEU A 110 10.26 -7.75 -4.22
C LEU A 110 8.96 -8.54 -4.51
N ILE A 111 8.15 -8.80 -3.48
CA ILE A 111 6.86 -9.50 -3.67
C ILE A 111 5.84 -8.64 -4.43
N GLY A 112 5.98 -7.32 -4.39
CA GLY A 112 5.17 -6.37 -5.14
C GLY A 112 5.38 -6.53 -6.64
N HIS A 113 6.61 -6.80 -7.06
CA HIS A 113 6.96 -7.06 -8.46
C HIS A 113 6.56 -8.47 -8.92
N GLU A 114 6.70 -9.50 -8.09
CA GLU A 114 6.25 -10.87 -8.46
C GLU A 114 4.73 -11.06 -8.39
N GLY A 115 4.06 -10.42 -7.42
CA GLY A 115 2.59 -10.36 -7.31
C GLY A 115 1.92 -9.42 -8.32
N SER A 116 2.70 -8.68 -9.10
CA SER A 116 2.22 -7.71 -10.11
C SER A 116 1.63 -8.36 -11.37
N LYS A 117 1.50 -9.69 -11.46
CA LYS A 117 0.49 -10.28 -12.38
C LYS A 117 -0.94 -9.88 -12.00
N THR A 118 -1.14 -9.43 -10.76
CA THR A 118 -2.32 -8.68 -10.33
C THR A 118 -1.96 -7.25 -9.96
N VAL A 119 -1.24 -6.53 -10.85
CA VAL A 119 -1.56 -5.11 -11.01
C VAL A 119 -3.08 -5.08 -11.09
N ARG A 120 -3.73 -4.46 -10.10
CA ARG A 120 -5.09 -3.97 -10.26
C ARG A 120 -5.03 -3.27 -11.60
N LYS A 121 -5.47 -3.93 -12.68
CA LYS A 121 -5.83 -3.23 -13.91
C LYS A 121 -6.72 -2.16 -13.32
N SER A 122 -6.26 -0.92 -13.38
CA SER A 122 -7.17 0.17 -13.18
C SER A 122 -8.33 -0.25 -14.07
N LYS A 123 -9.54 -0.33 -13.53
CA LYS A 123 -10.72 -0.28 -14.41
C LYS A 123 -10.76 1.15 -14.99
N GLN A 124 -9.62 1.67 -15.48
CA GLN A 124 -9.61 2.68 -16.51
C GLN A 124 -10.26 1.96 -17.66
N ASN A 125 -11.58 2.11 -17.71
CA ASN A 125 -12.33 1.96 -18.93
C ASN A 125 -11.45 2.55 -20.04
N LYS A 126 -11.18 1.77 -21.08
CA LYS A 126 -10.39 2.23 -22.24
C LYS A 126 -10.94 3.56 -22.78
N ILE A 127 -12.23 3.81 -22.53
CA ILE A 127 -12.96 5.04 -22.80
C ILE A 127 -13.18 5.79 -21.48
N LYS A 128 -12.76 7.06 -21.43
CA LYS A 128 -13.05 7.94 -20.29
C LYS A 128 -14.57 8.08 -20.11
N PRO A 129 -15.12 7.97 -18.90
CA PRO A 129 -16.55 8.11 -18.68
C PRO A 129 -17.00 9.52 -19.07
N LEU A 130 -18.03 9.60 -19.91
CA LEU A 130 -18.65 10.85 -20.31
C LEU A 130 -19.32 11.51 -19.10
N ARG A 131 -19.06 12.80 -18.87
CA ARG A 131 -19.61 13.56 -17.74
C ARG A 131 -20.51 14.67 -18.27
N PHE A 132 -21.80 14.60 -17.94
CA PHE A 132 -22.79 15.62 -18.29
C PHE A 132 -23.06 16.55 -17.11
N GLN A 133 -23.14 17.86 -17.38
CA GLN A 133 -23.69 18.84 -16.45
C GLN A 133 -25.12 19.17 -16.88
N LEU A 134 -26.10 18.60 -16.19
CA LEU A 134 -27.51 18.80 -16.48
C LEU A 134 -28.05 19.99 -15.67
N LYS A 135 -28.78 20.90 -16.32
CA LYS A 135 -29.30 22.13 -15.69
C LYS A 135 -30.40 21.87 -14.65
N LYS A 136 -31.11 20.75 -14.72
CA LYS A 136 -32.24 20.41 -13.85
C LYS A 136 -31.92 19.15 -13.04
N GLN A 137 -32.23 19.17 -11.74
CA GLN A 137 -31.99 18.03 -10.85
C GLN A 137 -32.81 16.80 -11.25
N ALA A 138 -34.09 17.00 -11.62
CA ALA A 138 -34.96 15.90 -12.02
C ALA A 138 -34.45 15.13 -13.25
N SER A 139 -33.86 15.82 -14.24
CA SER A 139 -33.26 15.15 -15.38
C SER A 139 -31.97 14.41 -15.00
N TYR A 140 -31.15 14.99 -14.12
CA TYR A 140 -29.98 14.30 -13.57
C TYR A 140 -30.34 13.01 -12.85
N ASP A 141 -31.32 13.05 -11.95
CA ASP A 141 -31.74 11.87 -11.19
C ASP A 141 -32.30 10.77 -12.09
N PHE A 142 -33.09 11.16 -13.10
CA PHE A 142 -33.62 10.21 -14.08
C PHE A 142 -32.52 9.46 -14.83
N TYR A 143 -31.56 10.18 -15.44
CA TYR A 143 -30.49 9.55 -16.21
C TYR A 143 -29.48 8.81 -15.33
N LYS A 144 -29.23 9.30 -14.11
CA LYS A 144 -28.38 8.62 -13.13
C LYS A 144 -28.98 7.29 -12.69
N LYS A 145 -30.28 7.26 -12.39
CA LYS A 145 -31.01 6.03 -12.03
C LYS A 145 -31.02 5.03 -13.19
N ASN A 146 -31.09 5.52 -14.43
CA ASN A 146 -31.21 4.72 -15.64
C ASN A 146 -29.92 4.75 -16.49
N SER A 147 -28.75 4.60 -15.87
CA SER A 147 -27.45 4.77 -16.55
C SER A 147 -27.24 3.83 -17.75
N LYS A 148 -27.65 2.56 -17.64
CA LYS A 148 -27.58 1.59 -18.77
C LYS A 148 -28.46 2.00 -19.95
N PHE A 149 -29.70 2.42 -19.66
CA PHE A 149 -30.62 2.91 -20.68
C PHE A 149 -30.11 4.19 -21.33
N THR A 150 -29.50 5.08 -20.55
CA THR A 150 -28.91 6.33 -21.06
C THR A 150 -27.80 6.04 -22.06
N GLY A 151 -26.92 5.07 -21.77
CA GLY A 151 -25.89 4.62 -22.71
C GLY A 151 -26.51 4.08 -24.01
N TYR A 152 -27.45 3.13 -23.87
CA TYR A 152 -28.17 2.56 -25.02
C TYR A 152 -28.88 3.63 -25.88
N LEU A 153 -29.54 4.60 -25.24
CA LEU A 153 -30.24 5.68 -25.95
C LEU A 153 -29.26 6.53 -26.77
N LEU A 154 -28.10 6.88 -26.21
CA LEU A 154 -27.09 7.68 -26.89
C LEU A 154 -26.48 6.93 -28.07
N ASP A 155 -26.19 5.65 -27.92
CA ASP A 155 -25.66 4.81 -29.00
C ASP A 155 -26.71 4.66 -30.13
N MET A 156 -27.96 4.34 -29.78
CA MET A 156 -29.05 4.17 -30.75
C MET A 156 -29.33 5.45 -31.53
N LEU A 157 -29.38 6.61 -30.85
CA LEU A 157 -29.56 7.90 -31.51
C LEU A 157 -28.41 8.22 -32.47
N PHE A 158 -27.17 7.90 -32.08
CA PHE A 158 -26.01 8.14 -32.93
C PHE A 158 -25.96 7.20 -34.14
N GLU A 159 -26.40 5.95 -33.99
CA GLU A 159 -26.39 4.97 -35.07
C GLU A 159 -27.54 5.18 -36.06
N ASN A 160 -28.76 5.42 -35.56
CA ASN A 160 -29.97 5.36 -36.39
C ASN A 160 -30.63 6.72 -36.64
N GLU A 161 -30.40 7.73 -35.79
CA GLU A 161 -31.17 8.99 -35.79
C GLU A 161 -30.25 10.23 -35.87
N LYS A 162 -29.21 10.16 -36.71
CA LYS A 162 -28.22 11.25 -36.86
C LYS A 162 -28.83 12.58 -37.27
N GLU A 163 -29.86 12.57 -38.11
CA GLU A 163 -30.55 13.78 -38.55
C GLU A 163 -31.16 14.56 -37.38
N ILE A 164 -31.71 13.83 -36.40
CA ILE A 164 -32.25 14.41 -35.17
C ILE A 164 -31.12 15.06 -34.36
N ILE A 165 -29.98 14.38 -34.22
CA ILE A 165 -28.80 14.93 -33.54
C ILE A 165 -28.34 16.22 -34.23
N GLU A 166 -28.20 16.22 -35.56
CA GLU A 166 -27.78 17.39 -36.33
C GLU A 166 -28.74 18.57 -36.17
N LYS A 167 -30.05 18.31 -36.18
CA LYS A 167 -31.07 19.32 -35.95
C LYS A 167 -30.92 19.99 -34.58
N PHE A 168 -30.71 19.20 -33.52
CA PHE A 168 -30.47 19.75 -32.19
C PHE A 168 -29.11 20.45 -32.07
N LEU A 169 -28.08 19.96 -32.76
CA LEU A 169 -26.77 20.60 -32.83
C LEU A 169 -26.82 21.98 -33.47
N LYS A 170 -27.61 22.15 -34.54
CA LYS A 170 -27.84 23.47 -35.17
C LYS A 170 -28.52 24.42 -34.19
N LYS A 171 -29.62 23.99 -33.56
CA LYS A 171 -30.34 24.78 -32.55
C LYS A 171 -29.52 25.14 -31.31
N PHE A 172 -28.53 24.33 -30.95
CA PHE A 172 -27.63 24.61 -29.84
C PHE A 172 -26.55 25.66 -30.19
N LYS A 173 -26.21 25.78 -31.48
CA LYS A 173 -25.21 26.73 -31.98
C LYS A 173 -25.79 28.10 -32.34
N GLU A 174 -27.09 28.17 -32.56
CA GLU A 174 -27.88 29.42 -32.60
C GLU A 174 -27.97 30.06 -31.20
#